data_AF-A0A816ZV83-F1
#
_entry.id   AF-A0A816ZV83-F1
#
_cell.length_a   1.000
_cell.length_b   1.000
_cell.length_c   1.000
_cell.angle_alpha   90.00
_cell.angle_beta   90.00
_cell.angle_gamma   90.00
#
_symmetry.space_group_name_H-M   'P 1'
#
loop_
_entity.id
_entity.type
_entity.pdbx_description
1 polymer ?
#
loop_
_entity_poly.entity_id
_entity_poly.type
_entity_poly.pdbx_seq_one_letter_code
_entity_poly.pdbx_strand_id
1 'polypeptide(L)'
;NTGSAVHVVCKDSCTIKNGGCGPHAACSHHAKTNAVQCTKKAGHTNTVNIRANARWSQNGVTVAGGHGEGGATNQFFYPWGLFVDDDQTVVIADF
;
A
#
# COMPACT_ATOMS: atom_id res chain seq x y z
N ASN A 1 -19.19 -15.41 20.29
CA ASN A 1 -20.25 -16.02 21.12
C ASN A 1 -21.60 -15.92 20.43
N THR A 2 -21.94 -16.92 19.62
CA THR A 2 -23.33 -17.25 19.27
C THR A 2 -23.39 -18.77 19.13
N GLY A 3 -24.13 -19.44 20.02
CA GLY A 3 -24.43 -20.86 19.88
C GLY A 3 -24.56 -21.61 21.20
N SER A 4 -25.78 -21.59 21.75
CA SER A 4 -26.26 -22.65 22.65
C SER A 4 -26.65 -23.85 21.79
N ALA A 5 -25.87 -24.92 21.85
CA ALA A 5 -26.22 -26.27 21.44
C ALA A 5 -25.25 -27.23 22.12
N VAL A 6 -25.74 -28.40 22.54
CA VAL A 6 -25.02 -29.43 23.33
C VAL A 6 -23.80 -30.05 22.62
N HIS A 7 -23.36 -29.45 21.51
CA HIS A 7 -22.17 -29.81 20.75
C HIS A 7 -21.60 -28.55 20.06
N VAL A 8 -20.96 -27.67 20.84
CA VAL A 8 -20.21 -26.54 20.28
C VAL A 8 -18.90 -27.09 19.73
N VAL A 9 -18.84 -27.32 18.42
CA VAL A 9 -17.58 -27.63 17.74
C VAL A 9 -16.82 -26.31 17.57
N CYS A 10 -15.86 -26.07 18.45
CA CYS A 10 -14.92 -24.97 18.29
C CYS A 10 -14.06 -25.22 17.05
N LYS A 11 -14.08 -24.26 16.12
CA LYS A 11 -13.22 -24.25 14.94
C LYS A 11 -12.24 -23.10 15.07
N ASP A 12 -10.99 -23.33 14.67
CA ASP A 12 -9.94 -22.34 14.67
C ASP A 12 -10.37 -21.09 13.86
N SER A 13 -10.21 -19.90 14.45
CA SER A 13 -10.66 -18.64 13.84
C SER A 13 -9.96 -18.36 12.50
N CYS A 14 -8.71 -18.78 12.32
CA CYS A 14 -8.00 -18.65 11.05
C CYS A 14 -8.59 -19.53 9.93
N THR A 15 -9.29 -20.62 10.27
CA THR A 15 -9.97 -21.47 9.29
C THR A 15 -11.35 -20.95 8.87
N ILE A 16 -11.82 -19.88 9.51
CA ILE A 16 -13.07 -19.19 9.18
C ILE A 16 -12.74 -17.83 8.58
N LYS A 17 -12.97 -17.66 7.27
CA LYS A 17 -12.72 -16.39 6.55
C LYS A 17 -11.31 -15.82 6.80
N ASN A 18 -10.29 -16.68 6.90
CA ASN A 18 -8.90 -16.28 7.18
C ASN A 18 -8.74 -15.43 8.46
N GLY A 19 -9.58 -15.63 9.47
CA GLY A 19 -9.58 -14.81 10.69
C GLY A 19 -9.91 -13.32 10.46
N GLY A 20 -10.50 -12.97 9.31
CA GLY A 20 -10.70 -11.58 8.89
C GLY A 20 -9.48 -10.92 8.24
N CYS A 21 -8.37 -11.66 8.07
CA CYS A 21 -7.19 -11.16 7.40
C CYS A 21 -7.42 -11.02 5.88
N GLY A 22 -6.78 -10.03 5.27
CA GLY A 22 -6.82 -9.83 3.82
C GLY A 22 -6.32 -11.06 3.02
N PRO A 23 -6.63 -11.16 1.72
CA PRO A 23 -6.35 -12.36 0.90
C PRO A 23 -4.86 -12.72 0.79
N HIS A 24 -3.98 -11.74 1.01
CA HIS A 24 -2.52 -11.90 0.95
C HIS A 24 -1.83 -11.84 2.32
N ALA A 25 -2.61 -11.91 3.39
CA ALA A 25 -2.10 -11.98 4.76
C ALA A 25 -2.17 -13.43 5.27
N ALA A 26 -1.15 -13.82 6.03
CA ALA A 26 -1.12 -15.05 6.81
C ALA A 26 -1.82 -14.82 8.15
N CYS A 27 -2.79 -15.69 8.47
CA CYS A 27 -3.45 -15.70 9.77
C CYS A 27 -2.68 -16.61 10.74
N SER A 28 -2.39 -16.11 11.93
CA SER A 28 -1.82 -16.85 13.05
C SER A 28 -2.48 -16.43 14.37
N HIS A 29 -2.10 -17.05 15.49
CA HIS A 29 -2.58 -16.70 16.82
C HIS A 29 -1.46 -16.14 17.68
N HIS A 30 -1.75 -15.07 18.42
CA HIS A 30 -0.80 -14.48 19.38
C HIS A 30 -0.53 -15.46 20.52
N ALA A 31 0.75 -15.74 20.79
CA ALA A 31 1.18 -16.80 21.70
C ALA A 31 0.65 -16.67 23.13
N LYS A 32 0.29 -15.46 23.59
CA LYS A 32 -0.18 -15.22 24.97
C LYS A 32 -1.69 -15.04 25.10
N THR A 33 -2.35 -14.54 24.06
CA THR A 33 -3.75 -14.11 24.12
C THR A 33 -4.66 -14.89 23.18
N ASN A 34 -4.08 -15.72 22.31
CA ASN A 34 -4.76 -16.42 21.22
C ASN A 34 -5.58 -15.49 20.29
N ALA A 35 -5.34 -14.18 20.34
CA ALA A 35 -5.93 -13.23 19.41
C ALA A 35 -5.42 -13.53 17.98
N VAL A 36 -6.29 -13.37 16.98
CA VAL A 36 -5.89 -13.48 15.57
C VAL A 36 -4.85 -12.41 15.25
N GLN A 37 -3.73 -12.82 14.66
CA GLN A 37 -2.70 -11.95 14.12
C GLN A 37 -2.61 -12.13 12.62
N CYS A 38 -2.78 -11.03 11.87
CA CYS A 38 -2.58 -10.99 10.44
C CYS A 38 -1.18 -10.48 10.13
N THR A 39 -0.37 -11.32 9.49
CA THR A 39 1.00 -10.94 9.08
C THR A 39 1.14 -11.03 7.57
N LYS A 40 2.17 -10.41 7.01
CA LYS A 40 2.49 -10.52 5.58
C LYS A 40 2.74 -12.00 5.24
N LYS A 41 2.03 -12.54 4.24
CA LYS A 41 2.26 -13.92 3.80
C LYS A 41 3.65 -14.06 3.18
N ALA A 42 4.38 -15.13 3.53
CA ALA A 42 5.67 -15.42 2.93
C ALA A 42 5.53 -15.51 1.40
N GLY A 43 6.45 -14.85 0.66
CA GLY A 43 6.40 -14.77 -0.80
C GLY A 43 5.47 -13.71 -1.38
N HIS A 44 4.66 -13.02 -0.56
CA HIS A 44 3.93 -11.82 -0.98
C HIS A 44 4.70 -10.58 -0.55
N THR A 45 5.51 -10.03 -1.45
CA THR A 45 6.07 -8.69 -1.29
C THR A 45 5.05 -7.67 -1.82
N ASN A 46 4.85 -6.55 -1.11
CA ASN A 46 4.24 -5.34 -1.69
C ASN A 46 5.23 -4.69 -2.67
N THR A 47 5.71 -5.47 -3.63
CA THR A 47 6.55 -4.99 -4.73
C THR A 47 5.61 -4.40 -5.76
N VAL A 48 5.56 -3.08 -5.79
CA VAL A 48 4.96 -2.37 -6.92
C VAL A 48 5.88 -2.58 -8.12
N ASN A 49 5.48 -3.45 -9.05
CA ASN A 49 6.18 -3.61 -10.32
C ASN A 49 5.82 -2.44 -11.25
N ILE A 50 6.49 -1.30 -11.09
CA ILE A 50 6.35 -0.16 -12.00
C ILE A 50 7.11 -0.52 -13.29
N ARG A 51 6.36 -0.82 -14.35
CA ARG A 51 6.95 -1.05 -15.68
C ARG A 51 7.63 0.25 -16.16
N ALA A 52 8.75 0.15 -16.87
CA ALA A 52 9.44 1.32 -17.41
C ALA A 52 8.55 2.18 -18.34
N ASN A 53 7.53 1.58 -18.96
CA ASN A 53 6.52 2.25 -19.77
C ASN A 53 5.18 2.42 -19.05
N ALA A 54 5.13 2.24 -17.72
CA ALA A 54 3.93 2.50 -16.95
C ALA A 54 3.54 3.97 -17.14
N ARG A 55 2.37 4.19 -17.73
CA ARG A 55 1.74 5.50 -17.73
C ARG A 55 0.87 5.58 -16.49
N TRP A 56 0.92 6.73 -15.83
CA TRP A 56 0.00 7.02 -14.73
C TRP A 56 -1.45 6.87 -15.24
N SER A 57 -2.24 5.98 -14.63
CA SER A 57 -3.61 5.67 -15.08
C SER A 57 -4.70 6.19 -14.15
N GLN A 58 -4.36 6.94 -13.10
CA GLN A 58 -5.34 7.48 -12.15
C GLN A 58 -5.45 9.00 -12.29
N ASN A 59 -6.35 9.52 -13.13
CA ASN A 59 -6.83 10.92 -13.13
C ASN A 59 -5.81 11.98 -12.66
N GLY A 60 -4.57 11.87 -13.11
CA GLY A 60 -3.49 12.73 -12.64
C GLY A 60 -3.64 14.08 -13.28
N VAL A 61 -3.38 15.13 -12.50
CA VAL A 61 -3.30 16.48 -13.02
C VAL A 61 -1.82 16.84 -13.14
N THR A 62 -1.41 17.35 -14.30
CA THR A 62 -0.09 17.96 -14.45
C THR A 62 -0.08 19.27 -13.68
N VAL A 63 0.67 19.31 -12.58
CA VAL A 63 0.80 20.49 -11.72
C VAL A 63 1.93 21.42 -12.18
N ALA A 64 3.02 20.84 -12.71
CA ALA A 64 4.13 21.56 -13.30
C ALA A 64 4.62 20.80 -14.55
N GLY A 65 4.78 21.52 -15.66
CA GLY A 65 5.06 20.98 -16.99
C GLY A 65 3.92 21.22 -18.00
N GLY A 66 4.22 21.06 -19.29
CA GLY A 66 3.26 21.28 -20.39
C GLY A 66 3.05 22.74 -20.80
N HIS A 67 3.69 23.70 -20.12
CA HIS A 67 3.59 25.14 -20.39
C HIS A 67 4.90 25.78 -20.90
N GLY A 68 5.79 24.97 -21.47
CA GLY A 68 7.12 25.41 -21.89
C GLY A 68 8.08 25.66 -20.72
N GLU A 69 9.30 26.04 -21.05
CA GLU A 69 10.36 26.33 -20.08
C GLU A 69 10.16 27.69 -19.40
N GLY A 70 10.44 27.78 -18.09
CA GLY A 70 10.33 29.04 -17.36
C GLY A 70 10.25 28.89 -15.84
N GLY A 71 10.23 30.02 -15.13
CA GLY A 71 10.24 30.08 -13.65
C GLY A 71 8.87 30.24 -13.00
N ALA A 72 7.77 30.07 -13.73
CA ALA A 72 6.43 30.08 -13.13
C ALA A 72 6.17 28.78 -12.34
N THR A 73 5.19 28.80 -11.43
CA THR A 73 4.88 27.67 -10.54
C THR A 73 4.43 26.39 -11.25
N ASN A 74 4.08 26.48 -12.53
CA ASN A 74 3.66 25.37 -13.38
C ASN A 74 4.65 25.09 -14.53
N GLN A 75 5.85 25.65 -14.47
CA GLN A 75 6.92 25.48 -15.46
C GLN A 75 8.17 24.87 -14.82
N PHE A 76 9.01 24.27 -15.66
CA PHE A 76 10.38 23.89 -15.31
C PHE A 76 11.31 24.43 -16.38
N PHE A 77 12.50 24.92 -16.02
CA PHE A 77 13.47 25.40 -17.00
C PHE A 77 14.45 24.30 -17.40
N TYR A 78 15.19 23.76 -16.44
CA TYR A 78 16.14 22.68 -16.65
C TYR A 78 16.30 21.82 -15.39
N PRO A 79 15.35 20.90 -15.11
CA PRO A 79 15.37 20.11 -13.89
C PRO A 79 16.43 19.00 -13.94
N TRP A 80 17.21 18.85 -12.86
CA TRP A 80 18.33 17.90 -12.78
C TRP A 80 18.11 16.74 -11.81
N GLY A 81 17.16 16.88 -10.87
CA GLY A 81 16.94 15.86 -9.85
C GLY A 81 15.56 15.96 -9.21
N LEU A 82 15.08 14.83 -8.70
CA LEU A 82 13.91 14.77 -7.84
C LEU A 82 14.24 14.07 -6.53
N PHE A 83 13.55 14.49 -5.47
CA PHE A 83 13.55 13.85 -4.16
C PHE A 83 12.12 13.78 -3.62
N VAL A 84 11.83 12.73 -2.85
CA VAL A 84 10.57 12.60 -2.10
C VAL A 84 10.93 12.48 -0.63
N ASP A 85 10.41 13.38 0.19
CA ASP A 85 10.67 13.38 1.64
C ASP A 85 9.69 12.49 2.42
N ASP A 86 9.91 12.38 3.73
CA ASP A 86 9.10 11.56 4.64
C ASP A 86 7.64 12.06 4.74
N ASP A 87 7.39 13.33 4.44
CA ASP A 87 6.05 13.93 4.38
C ASP A 87 5.35 13.71 3.03
N GLN A 88 5.95 12.93 2.13
CA GLN A 88 5.47 12.67 0.76
C GLN A 88 5.45 13.92 -0.13
N THR A 89 6.27 14.92 0.19
CA THR A 89 6.48 16.09 -0.66
C THR A 89 7.47 15.74 -1.77
N VAL A 90 7.13 16.10 -3.01
CA VAL A 90 8.04 15.96 -4.15
C VAL A 90 8.78 17.28 -4.34
N VAL A 91 10.10 17.23 -4.23
CA VAL A 91 11.00 18.37 -4.46
C VAL A 91 11.76 18.14 -5.76
N ILE A 92 11.82 19.15 -6.62
CA ILE A 92 12.52 19.11 -7.91
C ILE A 92 13.58 20.21 -7.90
N ALA A 93 14.82 19.84 -8.25
CA ALA A 93 15.92 20.78 -8.39
C ALA A 93 15.92 21.31 -9.84
N ASP A 94 15.72 22.62 -10.00
CA ASP A 94 15.62 23.34 -11.28
C ASP A 94 16.65 24.48 -11.35
N PHE A 95 17.10 24.85 -12.55
CA PHE A 95 18.16 25.83 -12.82
C PHE A 95 17.64 27.18 -13.32
#